data_AF-A0A4Q3JGB7-F1
#
_entry.id   AF-A0A4Q3JGB7-F1
#
_cell.length_a   1.000
_cell.length_b   1.000
_cell.length_c   1.000
_cell.angle_alpha   90.00
_cell.angle_beta   90.00
_cell.angle_gamma   90.00
#
_symmetry.space_group_name_H-M   'P 1'
#
loop_
_entity.id
_entity.type
_entity.pdbx_description
1 polymer ?
#
loop_
_entity_poly.entity_id
_entity_poly.type
_entity_poly.pdbx_seq_one_letter_code
_entity_poly.pdbx_strand_id
1 'polypeptide(L)'
;MSNLILNRRRLLGLGAAGASSLVLSGCDQFDFLVNRNDPTRNFLERANELTYAAQRALVPQQALAREFSVSEIRQGQRPNGSTDPRAVAEYARLVETNFSTYRLAITGLVDKPVSFSLDELRAMPARSQITRHDCVEGWS
;
A
#
# COMPACT_ATOMS: atom_id res chain seq x y z
N MET A 1 32.28 -35.23 -42.63
CA MET A 1 31.16 -34.91 -41.71
C MET A 1 31.53 -35.49 -40.35
N SER A 2 31.79 -34.65 -39.35
CA SER A 2 32.21 -35.12 -38.02
C SER A 2 31.00 -35.59 -37.23
N ASN A 3 30.98 -36.87 -36.86
CA ASN A 3 29.93 -37.45 -36.02
C ASN A 3 30.10 -36.96 -34.58
N LEU A 4 29.06 -36.33 -34.03
CA LEU A 4 29.01 -35.92 -32.63
C LEU A 4 28.88 -37.17 -31.73
N ILE A 5 29.98 -37.56 -31.08
CA ILE A 5 29.97 -38.63 -30.07
C ILE A 5 29.49 -38.05 -28.74
N LEU A 6 28.26 -38.40 -28.36
CA LEU A 6 27.63 -38.07 -27.08
C LEU A 6 27.97 -39.15 -26.04
N ASN A 7 28.88 -38.84 -25.12
CA ASN A 7 29.16 -39.68 -23.96
C ASN A 7 28.35 -39.22 -22.74
N ARG A 8 28.20 -40.07 -21.71
CA ARG A 8 27.43 -39.78 -20.49
C ARG A 8 27.79 -38.44 -19.85
N ARG A 9 29.08 -38.08 -19.79
CA ARG A 9 29.54 -36.81 -19.21
C ARG A 9 29.10 -35.60 -20.05
N ARG A 10 29.14 -35.71 -21.38
CA ARG A 10 28.62 -34.69 -22.31
C ARG A 10 27.10 -34.57 -22.25
N LEU A 11 26.39 -35.70 -22.14
CA LEU A 11 24.93 -35.70 -21.97
C LEU A 11 24.51 -35.02 -20.66
N LEU A 12 25.18 -35.36 -19.55
CA LEU A 12 24.92 -34.72 -18.25
C LEU A 12 25.31 -33.23 -18.24
N GLY A 13 26.42 -32.86 -18.88
CA GLY A 13 26.85 -31.47 -19.00
C GLY A 13 25.88 -30.62 -19.83
N LEU A 14 25.42 -31.14 -20.97
CA LEU A 14 24.41 -30.48 -21.81
C LEU A 14 23.04 -30.43 -21.12
N GLY A 15 22.65 -31.50 -20.43
CA GLY A 15 21.41 -31.55 -19.65
C GLY A 15 21.40 -30.55 -18.50
N ALA A 16 22.50 -30.44 -17.75
CA ALA A 16 22.64 -29.47 -16.68
C ALA A 16 22.64 -28.02 -17.21
N ALA A 17 23.37 -27.75 -18.29
CA ALA A 17 23.39 -26.42 -18.92
C ALA A 17 22.00 -26.01 -19.43
N GLY A 18 21.27 -26.94 -20.07
CA GLY A 18 19.90 -26.71 -20.54
C GLY A 18 18.87 -26.58 -19.42
N ALA A 19 19.04 -27.29 -18.30
CA ALA A 19 18.19 -27.13 -17.13
C ALA A 19 18.41 -25.77 -16.44
N SER A 20 19.67 -25.32 -16.34
CA SER A 20 20.01 -24.03 -15.76
C SER A 20 19.41 -22.85 -16.54
N SER A 21 19.29 -22.93 -17.87
CA SER A 21 18.66 -21.85 -18.64
C SER A 21 17.16 -21.72 -18.39
N LEU A 22 16.46 -22.81 -18.06
CA LEU A 22 15.03 -22.78 -17.68
C LEU A 22 14.80 -22.10 -16.32
N VAL A 23 15.77 -22.20 -15.39
CA VAL A 23 15.70 -21.55 -14.08
C VAL A 23 15.98 -20.05 -14.21
N LEU A 24 16.93 -19.67 -15.07
CA LEU A 24 17.32 -18.26 -15.27
C LEU A 24 16.34 -17.46 -16.14
N SER A 25 15.60 -18.11 -17.06
CA SER A 25 14.57 -17.45 -17.88
C SER A 25 13.34 -16.99 -17.09
N GLY A 26 13.23 -17.34 -15.80
CA GLY A 26 12.12 -16.92 -14.95
C GLY A 26 12.31 -15.54 -14.31
N CYS A 27 13.50 -14.95 -14.38
CA CYS A 27 13.83 -13.74 -13.63
C CYS A 27 13.18 -12.46 -14.19
N ASP A 28 12.93 -12.39 -15.50
CA ASP A 28 12.32 -11.24 -16.19
C ASP A 28 11.01 -11.60 -16.91
N GLN A 29 10.58 -12.86 -16.82
CA GLN A 29 9.41 -13.41 -17.51
C GLN A 29 8.12 -12.64 -17.25
N PHE A 30 8.05 -11.86 -16.17
CA PHE A 30 6.88 -11.05 -15.79
C PHE A 30 7.20 -9.56 -15.69
N ASP A 31 8.37 -9.09 -16.11
CA ASP A 31 8.75 -7.67 -16.04
C ASP A 31 7.80 -6.80 -16.87
N PHE A 32 7.18 -7.36 -17.90
CA PHE A 32 6.12 -6.70 -18.65
C PHE A 32 4.94 -6.27 -17.76
N LEU A 33 4.64 -6.98 -16.66
CA LEU A 33 3.61 -6.61 -15.69
C LEU A 33 3.99 -5.40 -14.83
N VAL A 34 5.27 -5.05 -14.76
CA VAL A 34 5.70 -3.81 -14.09
C VAL A 34 5.24 -2.59 -14.89
N ASN A 35 5.15 -2.70 -16.22
CA ASN A 35 4.65 -1.64 -17.08
C ASN A 35 3.15 -1.43 -16.84
N ARG A 36 2.78 -0.23 -16.36
CA ARG A 36 1.39 0.17 -16.08
C ARG A 36 0.47 0.12 -17.31
N ASN A 37 1.02 0.20 -18.52
CA ASN A 37 0.24 0.21 -19.75
C ASN A 37 0.16 -1.17 -20.43
N ASP A 38 0.71 -2.23 -19.82
CA ASP A 38 0.67 -3.56 -20.42
C ASP A 38 -0.77 -4.13 -20.47
N PRO A 39 -1.23 -4.66 -21.61
CA PRO A 39 -2.59 -5.18 -21.74
C PRO A 39 -2.92 -6.32 -20.77
N THR A 40 -1.93 -7.17 -20.46
CA THR A 40 -2.10 -8.29 -19.53
C THR A 40 -2.28 -7.78 -18.11
N ARG A 41 -1.46 -6.82 -17.69
CA ARG A 41 -1.61 -6.15 -16.39
C ARG A 41 -2.98 -5.48 -16.28
N ASN A 42 -3.37 -4.70 -17.28
CA ASN A 42 -4.67 -4.03 -17.32
C ASN A 42 -5.84 -5.01 -17.24
N PHE A 43 -5.72 -6.17 -17.86
CA PHE A 43 -6.72 -7.24 -17.75
C PHE A 43 -6.77 -7.81 -16.33
N LEU A 44 -5.63 -8.14 -15.72
CA LEU A 44 -5.56 -8.64 -14.35
C LEU A 44 -6.08 -7.62 -13.32
N GLU A 45 -5.81 -6.33 -13.52
CA GLU A 45 -6.30 -5.25 -12.66
C GLU A 45 -7.84 -5.17 -12.64
N ARG A 46 -8.55 -5.67 -13.66
CA ARG A 46 -10.02 -5.77 -13.63
C ARG A 46 -10.53 -6.72 -12.55
N ALA A 47 -9.70 -7.64 -12.05
CA ALA A 47 -10.07 -8.46 -10.89
C ALA A 47 -10.34 -7.62 -9.64
N ASN A 48 -9.76 -6.40 -9.55
CA ASN A 48 -10.09 -5.47 -8.47
C ASN A 48 -11.57 -5.07 -8.47
N GLU A 49 -12.22 -4.97 -9.64
CA GLU A 49 -13.65 -4.63 -9.71
C GLU A 49 -14.52 -5.70 -9.04
N LEU A 50 -14.20 -6.98 -9.26
CA LEU A 50 -14.88 -8.08 -8.58
C LEU A 50 -14.62 -8.03 -7.07
N THR A 51 -13.38 -7.79 -6.66
CA THR A 51 -13.01 -7.61 -5.24
C THR A 51 -13.78 -6.46 -4.61
N TYR A 52 -13.85 -5.30 -5.26
CA TYR A 52 -14.59 -4.15 -4.75
C TYR A 52 -16.10 -4.40 -4.70
N ALA A 53 -16.67 -5.06 -5.70
CA ALA A 53 -18.07 -5.45 -5.69
C ALA A 53 -18.39 -6.40 -4.54
N ALA A 54 -17.57 -7.44 -4.35
CA ALA A 54 -17.72 -8.38 -3.23
C ALA A 54 -17.55 -7.68 -1.88
N GLN A 55 -16.52 -6.84 -1.72
CA GLN A 55 -16.29 -6.08 -0.50
C GLN A 55 -17.50 -5.18 -0.17
N ARG A 56 -18.02 -4.42 -1.15
CA ARG A 56 -19.18 -3.54 -0.94
C ARG A 56 -20.48 -4.31 -0.66
N ALA A 57 -20.60 -5.54 -1.15
CA ALA A 57 -21.76 -6.38 -0.88
C ALA A 57 -21.70 -7.04 0.52
N LEU A 58 -20.50 -7.39 1.00
CA LEU A 58 -20.30 -8.14 2.23
C LEU A 58 -19.99 -7.26 3.45
N VAL A 59 -19.37 -6.10 3.25
CA VAL A 59 -18.95 -5.20 4.32
C VAL A 59 -19.96 -4.04 4.43
N PRO A 60 -20.51 -3.77 5.63
CA PRO A 60 -21.37 -2.62 5.83
C PRO A 60 -20.69 -1.32 5.39
N GLN A 61 -21.43 -0.41 4.73
CA GLN A 61 -20.88 0.83 4.20
C GLN A 61 -20.22 1.72 5.28
N GLN A 62 -20.65 1.58 6.54
CA GLN A 62 -20.14 2.32 7.68
C GLN A 62 -19.41 1.41 8.69
N ALA A 63 -18.87 0.28 8.23
CA ALA A 63 -18.07 -0.58 9.08
C ALA A 63 -16.81 0.15 9.56
N LEU A 64 -16.70 0.33 10.88
CA LEU A 64 -15.53 0.91 11.52
C LEU A 64 -14.53 -0.19 11.91
N ALA A 65 -13.29 0.21 12.20
CA ALA A 65 -12.28 -0.70 12.74
C ALA A 65 -12.78 -1.36 14.04
N ARG A 66 -12.35 -2.61 14.28
CA ARG A 66 -12.63 -3.32 15.52
C ARG A 66 -12.12 -2.50 16.71
N GLU A 67 -12.97 -2.40 17.73
CA GLU A 67 -12.63 -1.76 18.99
C GLU A 67 -12.23 -2.79 20.05
N PHE A 68 -11.35 -2.39 20.95
CA PHE A 68 -10.74 -3.20 22.00
C PHE A 68 -10.99 -2.56 23.37
N SER A 69 -10.81 -3.32 24.45
CA SER A 69 -10.89 -2.76 25.80
C SER A 69 -9.61 -1.99 26.17
N VAL A 70 -9.71 -1.11 27.16
CA VAL A 70 -8.54 -0.40 27.74
C VAL A 70 -7.49 -1.39 28.26
N SER A 71 -7.91 -2.54 28.80
CA SER A 71 -7.02 -3.59 29.30
C SER A 71 -6.23 -4.32 28.19
N GLU A 72 -6.57 -4.12 26.92
CA GLU A 72 -5.87 -4.70 25.77
C GLU A 72 -4.74 -3.80 25.25
N ILE A 73 -4.54 -2.61 25.82
CA ILE A 73 -3.40 -1.75 25.48
C ILE A 73 -2.10 -2.46 25.90
N ARG A 74 -1.13 -2.60 24.98
CA ARG A 74 0.13 -3.34 25.21
C ARG A 74 1.37 -2.45 25.12
N GLN A 75 1.48 -1.67 24.06
CA GLN A 75 2.66 -0.86 23.78
C GLN A 75 2.28 0.47 23.12
N GLY A 76 3.15 1.46 23.29
CA GLY A 76 3.02 2.74 22.58
C GLY A 76 3.44 2.62 21.12
N GLN A 77 2.84 3.45 20.28
CA GLN A 77 3.19 3.57 18.86
C GLN A 77 4.55 4.24 18.71
N ARG A 78 5.33 3.79 17.72
CA ARG A 78 6.63 4.38 17.38
C ARG A 78 6.49 5.25 16.13
N PRO A 79 7.25 6.36 16.03
CA PRO A 79 7.31 7.09 14.78
C PRO A 79 8.03 6.27 13.71
N ASN A 80 7.52 6.31 12.48
CA ASN A 80 8.20 5.79 11.30
C ASN A 80 8.69 6.98 10.45
N GLY A 81 10.00 7.14 10.32
CA GLY A 81 10.62 8.24 9.58
C GLY A 81 10.79 9.52 10.40
N SER A 82 10.26 10.64 9.90
CA SER A 82 10.48 11.96 10.51
C SER A 82 9.67 12.16 11.79
N THR A 83 10.35 12.57 12.87
CA THR A 83 9.73 12.93 14.15
C THR A 83 9.54 14.44 14.35
N ASP A 84 10.20 15.27 13.53
CA ASP A 84 10.05 16.72 13.54
C ASP A 84 9.49 17.21 12.20
N PRO A 85 8.18 17.47 12.12
CA PRO A 85 7.56 17.99 10.90
C PRO A 85 7.92 19.44 10.60
N ARG A 86 8.60 20.17 11.50
CA ARG A 86 8.97 21.59 11.28
C ARG A 86 10.05 21.78 10.22
N ALA A 87 10.73 20.71 9.81
CA ALA A 87 11.59 20.74 8.61
C ALA A 87 10.78 21.02 7.32
N VAL A 88 9.46 20.81 7.34
CA VAL A 88 8.56 21.19 6.26
C VAL A 88 8.09 22.63 6.48
N ALA A 89 8.49 23.54 5.59
CA ALA A 89 8.22 24.98 5.70
C ALA A 89 6.73 25.31 5.86
N GLU A 90 5.84 24.57 5.19
CA GLU A 90 4.40 24.73 5.34
C GLU A 90 3.94 24.46 6.78
N TYR A 91 4.41 23.36 7.37
CA TYR A 91 4.07 23.02 8.75
C TYR A 91 4.65 24.02 9.75
N ALA A 92 5.89 24.49 9.52
CA ALA A 92 6.50 25.54 10.33
C ALA A 92 5.63 26.81 10.37
N ARG A 93 5.11 27.25 9.21
CA ARG A 93 4.19 28.39 9.12
C ARG A 93 2.86 28.16 9.85
N LEU A 94 2.33 26.95 9.80
CA LEU A 94 1.14 26.59 10.57
C LEU A 94 1.40 26.71 12.06
N VAL A 95 2.54 26.21 12.55
CA VAL A 95 2.95 26.35 13.96
C VAL A 95 3.08 27.81 14.37
N GLU A 96 3.75 28.66 13.57
CA GLU A 96 3.91 30.10 13.83
C GLU A 96 2.57 30.84 13.96
N THR A 97 1.56 30.39 13.22
CA THR A 97 0.21 30.99 13.22
C THR A 97 -0.76 30.27 14.16
N ASN A 98 -0.27 29.38 15.03
CA ASN A 98 -1.07 28.50 15.89
C ASN A 98 -2.21 27.80 15.13
N PHE A 99 -1.90 27.33 13.92
CA PHE A 99 -2.81 26.65 12.99
C PHE A 99 -4.04 27.46 12.55
N SER A 100 -4.11 28.77 12.83
CA SER A 100 -5.25 29.62 12.44
C SER A 100 -5.47 29.66 10.92
N THR A 101 -4.41 29.45 10.14
CA THR A 101 -4.45 29.42 8.67
C THR A 101 -4.69 28.03 8.09
N TYR A 102 -4.80 26.98 8.92
CA TYR A 102 -5.06 25.62 8.45
C TYR A 102 -6.42 25.50 7.78
N ARG A 103 -6.47 24.74 6.67
CA ARG A 103 -7.69 24.41 5.94
C ARG A 103 -7.65 22.97 5.43
N LEU A 104 -8.70 22.20 5.70
CA LEU A 104 -8.93 20.88 5.10
C LEU A 104 -9.92 21.03 3.93
N ALA A 105 -9.45 20.82 2.70
CA ALA A 105 -10.29 20.85 1.51
C ALA A 105 -10.89 19.47 1.21
N ILE A 106 -12.22 19.40 1.06
CA ILE A 106 -12.95 18.23 0.59
C ILE A 106 -13.36 18.47 -0.86
N THR A 107 -12.76 17.71 -1.78
CA THR A 107 -12.91 17.87 -3.23
C THR A 107 -13.00 16.49 -3.91
N GLY A 108 -13.13 16.45 -5.24
CA GLY A 108 -13.24 15.21 -6.01
C GLY A 108 -14.69 14.82 -6.28
N LEU A 109 -15.03 13.55 -6.06
CA LEU A 109 -16.39 13.00 -6.27
C LEU A 109 -17.33 13.38 -5.11
N VAL A 110 -17.63 14.68 -4.99
CA VAL A 110 -18.55 15.25 -4.00
C VAL A 110 -19.50 16.24 -4.66
N ASP A 111 -20.76 16.26 -4.23
CA ASP A 111 -21.77 17.19 -4.79
C ASP A 111 -21.43 18.66 -4.49
N LYS A 112 -20.84 18.92 -3.31
CA LYS A 112 -20.50 20.26 -2.83
C LYS A 112 -19.10 20.27 -2.23
N PRO A 113 -18.09 20.78 -2.95
CA PRO A 113 -16.77 21.01 -2.38
C PRO A 113 -16.84 21.97 -1.20
N VAL A 114 -16.09 21.67 -0.13
CA VAL A 114 -16.05 22.47 1.09
C VAL A 114 -14.63 22.55 1.64
N SER A 115 -14.37 23.56 2.47
CA SER A 115 -13.07 23.75 3.12
C SER A 115 -13.28 24.11 4.58
N PHE A 116 -12.75 23.31 5.50
CA PHE A 116 -12.92 23.50 6.95
C PHE A 116 -11.66 24.05 7.60
N SER A 117 -11.81 25.03 8.49
CA SER A 117 -10.80 25.43 9.47
C SER A 117 -10.59 24.38 10.55
N LEU A 118 -9.47 24.47 11.28
CA LEU A 118 -9.22 23.57 12.40
C LEU A 118 -10.26 23.72 13.52
N ASP A 119 -10.75 24.93 13.76
CA ASP A 119 -11.77 25.20 14.79
C ASP A 119 -13.12 24.61 14.39
N GLU A 120 -13.53 24.72 13.13
CA GLU A 120 -14.73 24.06 12.62
C GLU A 120 -14.64 22.54 12.75
N LEU A 121 -13.49 21.94 12.46
CA LEU A 121 -13.28 20.49 12.63
C LEU A 121 -13.38 20.09 14.11
N ARG A 122 -12.80 20.87 15.02
CA ARG A 122 -12.85 20.61 16.47
C ARG A 122 -14.24 20.80 17.06
N ALA A 123 -15.09 21.61 16.44
CA ALA A 123 -16.47 21.81 16.84
C ALA A 123 -17.42 20.67 16.42
N MET A 124 -16.96 19.75 15.55
CA MET A 124 -17.75 18.58 15.13
C MET A 124 -17.86 17.54 16.27
N PRO A 125 -18.89 16.67 16.27
CA PRO A 125 -19.03 15.61 17.27
C PRO A 125 -17.80 14.69 17.31
N ALA A 126 -17.19 14.59 18.49
CA ALA A 126 -16.03 13.73 18.71
C ALA A 126 -16.44 12.32 19.16
N ARG A 127 -15.63 11.33 18.79
CA ARG A 127 -15.74 9.94 19.25
C ARG A 127 -14.38 9.44 19.71
N SER A 128 -14.35 8.68 20.80
CA SER A 128 -13.16 7.95 21.23
C SER A 128 -13.27 6.49 20.82
N GLN A 129 -12.17 5.92 20.30
CA GLN A 129 -12.07 4.53 19.88
C GLN A 129 -10.72 3.96 20.32
N ILE A 130 -10.73 2.74 20.86
CA ILE A 130 -9.50 1.97 21.13
C ILE A 130 -9.37 0.97 20.00
N THR A 131 -8.48 1.24 19.06
CA THR A 131 -8.27 0.43 17.86
C THR A 131 -6.83 -0.04 17.79
N ARG A 132 -6.57 -1.07 16.98
CA ARG A 132 -5.21 -1.54 16.70
C ARG A 132 -4.59 -0.68 15.60
N HIS A 133 -3.35 -0.23 15.81
CA HIS A 133 -2.57 0.49 14.81
C HIS A 133 -1.50 -0.45 14.26
N ASP A 134 -1.67 -0.97 13.05
CA ASP A 134 -0.71 -1.89 12.44
C ASP A 134 0.29 -1.13 11.55
N CYS A 135 1.54 -0.99 12.00
CA CYS A 135 2.58 -0.36 11.20
C CYS A 135 3.15 -1.33 10.16
N VAL A 136 3.48 -0.81 8.96
CA VAL A 136 4.15 -1.57 7.88
C VAL A 136 5.49 -2.18 8.30
N GLU A 137 6.12 -1.65 9.36
CA GLU A 137 7.37 -2.16 9.93
C GLU A 137 7.18 -3.42 10.81
N GLY A 138 5.95 -3.91 10.97
CA GLY A 138 5.66 -5.17 11.64
C GLY A 138 5.38 -5.09 13.14
N TRP A 139 4.95 -3.93 13.65
CA TRP A 139 4.55 -3.75 15.05
C TRP A 139 3.12 -3.18 15.15
N SER A 140 2.45 -3.46 16.29
CA SER A 140 1.07 -3.02 16.57
C SER A 140 0.82 -2.67 18.03
#